data_AF-A0A9I9EAM4-F1
#
_entry.id   AF-A0A9I9EAM4-F1
#
_cell.length_a   1.000
_cell.length_b   1.000
_cell.length_c   1.000
_cell.angle_alpha   90.00
_cell.angle_beta   90.00
_cell.angle_gamma   90.00
#
_symmetry.space_group_name_H-M   'P 1'
#
loop_
_entity.id
_entity.type
_entity.pdbx_description
1 polymer ?
#
loop_
_entity_poly.entity_id
_entity_poly.type
_entity_poly.pdbx_seq_one_letter_code
_entity_poly.pdbx_strand_id
1 'polypeptide(L)' 'MSLSKSQTTKGIWLARCAGIEPCTLVMDLEGTDGRERGE' A
#
# COMPACT_ATOMS: atom_id res chain seq x y z
N MET A 1 -17.20 5.99 -21.08
CA MET A 1 -15.92 5.31 -20.82
C MET A 1 -15.68 5.41 -19.31
N SER A 2 -15.95 4.35 -18.54
CA SER A 2 -15.74 4.38 -17.09
C SER A 2 -14.26 4.10 -16.81
N LEU A 3 -13.54 5.05 -16.21
CA LEU A 3 -12.21 4.82 -15.66
C LEU A 3 -12.35 3.83 -14.50
N SER A 4 -11.92 2.58 -14.69
CA SER A 4 -11.89 1.59 -13.61
C SER A 4 -10.80 1.96 -12.61
N LYS A 5 -11.10 1.86 -11.32
CA LYS A 5 -10.06 1.93 -10.27
C LYS A 5 -9.20 0.67 -10.33
N SER A 6 -7.88 0.84 -10.23
CA SER A 6 -6.91 -0.26 -10.22
C SER A 6 -6.18 -0.40 -8.90
N GLN A 7 -5.59 -1.57 -8.65
CA GLN A 7 -4.76 -1.81 -7.47
C GLN A 7 -3.47 -0.99 -7.59
N THR A 8 -3.13 -0.23 -6.55
CA THR A 8 -1.92 0.61 -6.53
C THR A 8 -0.82 0.02 -5.66
N THR A 9 -1.15 -0.38 -4.43
CA THR A 9 -0.19 -1.02 -3.52
C THR A 9 -0.10 -2.50 -3.85
N LYS A 10 1.10 -2.99 -4.15
CA LYS A 10 1.41 -4.40 -4.39
C LYS A 10 2.37 -4.90 -3.31
N GLY A 11 2.07 -6.03 -2.68
CA GLY A 11 2.84 -6.61 -1.59
C GLY A 11 2.79 -5.81 -0.27
N ILE A 12 3.91 -5.79 0.43
CA ILE A 12 4.08 -5.16 1.74
C ILE A 12 5.21 -4.12 1.62
N TRP A 13 4.93 -2.91 2.08
CA TRP A 13 5.90 -1.81 2.09
C TRP A 13 6.21 -1.37 3.51
N LEU A 14 7.45 -0.99 3.77
CA LEU A 14 7.91 -0.50 5.08
C LEU A 14 8.71 0.78 4.90
N ALA A 15 8.38 1.83 5.65
CA ALA A 15 9.10 3.10 5.65
C ALA A 15 9.31 3.62 7.07
N ARG A 16 10.36 4.42 7.26
CA ARG A 16 10.59 5.18 8.50
C ARG A 16 9.96 6.57 8.37
N CYS A 17 9.24 7.02 9.38
CA CYS A 17 8.76 8.40 9.46
C CYS A 17 9.92 9.34 9.82
N ALA A 18 10.34 10.17 8.86
CA ALA A 18 11.35 11.19 9.13
C ALA A 18 10.82 12.25 10.10
N GLY A 19 11.61 12.59 11.13
CA GLY A 19 11.26 13.65 12.08
C GLY A 19 10.25 13.28 13.16
N ILE A 20 9.86 11.99 13.25
CA ILE A 20 9.03 11.49 14.35
C ILE A 20 9.89 10.64 15.29
N GLU A 21 9.90 11.03 16.57
CA GLU A 21 10.52 10.28 17.66
C GLU A 21 9.44 9.82 18.66
N PRO A 22 9.53 8.58 19.19
CA PRO A 22 10.57 7.59 18.93
C PRO A 22 10.52 7.06 17.48
N CYS A 23 11.58 6.37 17.05
CA CYS A 23 11.68 5.74 15.73
C CYS A 23 10.35 5.06 15.34
N THR A 24 9.65 5.69 14.41
CA THR A 24 8.31 5.27 13.97
C THR A 24 8.41 4.65 12.58
N LEU A 25 7.88 3.44 12.45
CA LEU A 25 7.79 2.71 11.19
C LEU A 25 6.34 2.66 10.72
N VAL A 26 6.14 2.83 9.41
CA VAL A 26 4.83 2.69 8.76
C VAL A 26 4.88 1.51 7.82
N MET A 27 3.88 0.65 7.92
CA MET A 27 3.64 -0.45 7.00
C MET A 27 2.43 -0.13 6.13
N ASP A 28 2.59 -0.25 4.83
CA ASP A 28 1.48 -0.19 3.86
C ASP A 28 1.27 -1.58 3.26
N LEU A 29 0.02 -2.02 3.17
CA LEU A 29 -0.36 -3.38 2.80
C LEU A 29 -1.22 -3.37 1.54
N GLU A 30 -0.94 -4.29 0.61
CA GLU A 30 -1.81 -4.55 -0.53
C GLU A 30 -3.23 -4.92 -0.05
N GLY A 31 -4.21 -4.19 -0.58
CA GLY A 31 -5.63 -4.46 -0.37
C GLY A 31 -6.04 -5.78 -1.03
N THR A 32 -6.84 -6.58 -0.32
CA THR A 32 -7.22 -7.94 -0.76
C THR A 32 -8.56 -8.01 -1.49
N ASP A 33 -9.34 -6.92 -1.49
CA ASP A 33 -10.67 -6.82 -2.11
C ASP A 33 -10.63 -6.23 -3.55
N GLY A 34 -9.44 -6.11 -4.12
CA GLY A 34 -9.23 -5.70 -5.51
C GLY A 34 -9.53 -6.83 -6.50
N ARG A 35 -10.13 -6.50 -7.64
CA ARG A 35 -10.43 -7.47 -8.72
C ARG A 35 -9.20 -8.00 -9.47
N GLU A 36 -8.01 -7.50 -9.16
CA GLU A 36 -6.75 -7.72 -9.89
C GLU A 36 -5.86 -8.80 -9.27
N ARG A 37 -6.43 -9.70 -8.46
CA ARG A 37 -5.68 -10.71 -7.72
C ARG A 37 -5.23 -11.82 -8.69
N GLY A 38 -3.92 -11.97 -8.91
CA GLY A 38 -3.34 -13.14 -9.62
C GLY A 38 -2.43 -12.86 -10.83
N GLU A 39 -1.58 -11.83 -10.79
CA GLU A 39 -0.34 -11.83 -11.59
C GLU A 39 0.79 -12.56 -10.85
#